data_AF-A0AAD2FQI0-F1
#
_entry.id   AF-A0AAD2FQI0-F1
#
_cell.length_a   1.000
_cell.length_b   1.000
_cell.length_c   1.000
_cell.angle_alpha   90.00
_cell.angle_beta   90.00
_cell.angle_gamma   90.00
#
_symmetry.space_group_name_H-M   'P 1'
#
loop_
_entity.id
_entity.type
_entity.pdbx_description
1 polymer ?
#
loop_
_entity_poly.entity_id
_entity_poly.type
_entity_poly.pdbx_seq_one_letter_code
_entity_poly.pdbx_strand_id
1 'polypeptide(L)'
;MNRTRGWKSFTVKIVRCPKRQPKHFCDRSSILQGGMANQQQKNKRSSKKNNRNKINESHQAGNISKKRLPQHVSEAKQDPWWQSSLKDEECPITLEPFATSPYPPFCLSDSNEHHGIYSHVPSNISTDRHYYFDGFALASYLVARGIFENPLTRQELTIVDCRRLDEYLNVHRQQHMSSSIEQDSRAVSVAEAFLLQQSIQVGTTPSSSTPQGQEEARAQVLRRTATAALAGLFDYSRPHQHRRHQERQAANNRIFGRASSGNEDPRLAEWGLDLSRTIEAAPGQSDHGYTIVDDEEEIVTAAQRDAYEFVQGQFPRLTDSHVEGTAVHNYDESIVRTARSVALQEEQRRLRHAEAIALAQQRLRAMTLQQQQERKQQQMKEWEQGHFQWEQENREKEDMVRARQEIDAWREEQWEKLKQTAEGQVARSKSAKGQAQKDCSSESKDGSEVTGDNVLERSISPLQDQSSTDEEATNNKKATAAAKRKRAKARKQAQKAAARAAIEAKQKDDALIARKVASASRCAACGEGMLDAGFEKFGLKFCSTKCARAAKPPGL
;
A
#
# COMPACT_ATOMS: atom_id res chain seq x y z
N MET A 1 -27.12 -32.42 44.93
CA MET A 1 -27.65 -31.14 45.46
C MET A 1 -27.27 -30.02 44.52
N ASN A 2 -28.15 -29.68 43.56
CA ASN A 2 -27.91 -28.66 42.54
C ASN A 2 -28.39 -27.28 43.04
N ARG A 3 -27.49 -26.29 43.11
CA ARG A 3 -27.83 -24.89 43.40
C ARG A 3 -27.97 -24.11 42.09
N THR A 4 -29.19 -23.79 41.73
CA THR A 4 -29.53 -22.84 40.66
C THR A 4 -29.34 -21.40 41.17
N ARG A 5 -28.57 -20.58 40.43
CA ARG A 5 -28.45 -19.14 40.66
C ARG A 5 -29.41 -18.39 39.74
N GLY A 6 -30.45 -17.81 40.31
CA GLY A 6 -31.38 -16.93 39.60
C GLY A 6 -30.76 -15.57 39.30
N TRP A 7 -30.80 -15.14 38.04
CA TRP A 7 -30.42 -13.80 37.61
C TRP A 7 -31.64 -12.87 37.71
N LYS A 8 -31.51 -11.78 38.45
CA LYS A 8 -32.52 -10.71 38.52
C LYS A 8 -32.22 -9.67 37.45
N SER A 9 -33.21 -9.40 36.61
CA SER A 9 -33.19 -8.39 35.55
C SER A 9 -33.25 -6.98 36.16
N PHE A 10 -32.29 -6.12 35.81
CA PHE A 10 -32.34 -4.68 36.10
C PHE A 10 -32.82 -3.92 34.86
N THR A 11 -34.00 -3.30 34.96
CA THR A 11 -34.50 -2.33 33.96
C THR A 11 -33.96 -0.94 34.28
N VAL A 12 -33.13 -0.41 33.38
CA VAL A 12 -32.62 0.98 33.42
C VAL A 12 -33.63 1.90 32.76
N LYS A 13 -34.22 2.83 33.52
CA LYS A 13 -35.04 3.94 32.98
C LYS A 13 -34.12 5.06 32.49
N ILE A 14 -34.10 5.29 31.18
CA ILE A 14 -33.39 6.41 30.55
C ILE A 14 -34.29 7.66 30.60
N VAL A 15 -33.90 8.67 31.37
CA VAL A 15 -34.56 9.97 31.44
C VAL A 15 -34.03 10.85 30.29
N ARG A 16 -34.93 11.30 29.41
CA ARG A 16 -34.62 12.22 28.29
C ARG A 16 -34.47 13.66 28.80
N CYS A 17 -33.37 14.29 28.42
CA CYS A 17 -33.07 15.71 28.69
C CYS A 17 -33.67 16.61 27.57
N PRO A 18 -34.31 17.76 27.87
CA PRO A 18 -34.94 18.60 26.86
C PRO A 18 -33.92 19.49 26.11
N LYS A 19 -34.14 19.61 24.80
CA LYS A 19 -33.35 20.39 23.82
C LYS A 19 -33.38 21.90 24.13
N ARG A 20 -32.20 22.52 24.25
CA ARG A 20 -32.01 23.98 24.20
C ARG A 20 -31.94 24.46 22.74
N GLN A 21 -32.75 25.47 22.42
CA GLN A 21 -32.75 26.21 21.16
C GLN A 21 -31.58 27.21 21.11
N PRO A 22 -30.90 27.42 19.95
CA PRO A 22 -29.86 28.43 19.82
C PRO A 22 -30.46 29.81 19.56
N LYS A 23 -30.00 30.82 20.31
CA LYS A 23 -30.32 32.23 20.07
C LYS A 23 -29.44 32.78 18.96
N HIS A 24 -30.07 33.48 18.01
CA HIS A 24 -29.44 34.33 17.01
C HIS A 24 -28.52 35.37 17.66
N PHE A 25 -27.30 35.51 17.14
CA PHE A 25 -26.41 36.63 17.43
C PHE A 25 -26.18 37.40 16.13
N CYS A 26 -26.63 38.65 16.11
CA CYS A 26 -26.45 39.59 15.01
C CYS A 26 -25.07 40.28 15.09
N ASP A 27 -24.58 40.59 13.89
CA ASP A 27 -23.70 41.68 13.47
C ASP A 27 -22.83 42.44 14.48
N ARG A 28 -21.52 42.47 14.17
CA ARG A 28 -20.70 43.67 14.36
C ARG A 28 -19.54 43.74 13.35
N SER A 29 -19.83 44.47 12.28
CA SER A 29 -18.98 45.44 11.58
C SER A 29 -17.52 45.65 12.04
N SER A 30 -16.65 45.84 11.03
CA SER A 30 -15.84 47.05 10.78
C SER A 30 -14.34 46.86 10.53
N ILE A 31 -13.92 47.38 9.37
CA ILE A 31 -12.78 48.29 9.15
C ILE A 31 -11.37 47.76 9.49
N LEU A 32 -10.53 47.60 8.46
CA LEU A 32 -9.20 48.22 8.39
C LEU A 32 -8.60 48.11 6.98
N GLN A 33 -8.52 49.27 6.32
CA GLN A 33 -7.67 49.55 5.16
C GLN A 33 -6.22 49.75 5.63
N GLY A 34 -5.28 49.26 4.83
CA GLY A 34 -3.84 49.54 4.89
C GLY A 34 -3.13 48.53 3.99
N GLY A 35 -2.53 48.86 2.86
CA GLY A 35 -1.51 49.88 2.64
C GLY A 35 -0.30 49.14 2.05
N MET A 36 -0.33 48.82 0.76
CA MET A 36 0.75 48.09 0.09
C MET A 36 1.75 49.05 -0.55
N ALA A 37 2.90 49.22 0.11
CA ALA A 37 4.07 49.90 -0.43
C ALA A 37 5.04 48.88 -1.05
N ASN A 38 5.02 48.83 -2.38
CA ASN A 38 6.17 48.98 -3.28
C ASN A 38 7.55 48.50 -2.76
N GLN A 39 8.03 47.36 -3.26
CA GLN A 39 9.48 47.14 -3.38
C GLN A 39 9.83 46.41 -4.68
N GLN A 40 10.18 47.23 -5.66
CA GLN A 40 10.84 46.85 -6.89
C GLN A 40 12.19 46.20 -6.59
N GLN A 41 12.43 44.98 -7.07
CA GLN A 41 13.79 44.53 -7.37
C GLN A 41 13.88 44.03 -8.81
N LYS A 42 14.59 44.87 -9.57
CA LYS A 42 15.19 44.66 -10.88
C LYS A 42 15.92 43.30 -10.89
N ASN A 43 15.67 42.48 -11.90
CA ASN A 43 16.72 41.61 -12.44
C ASN A 43 16.66 41.62 -13.96
N LYS A 44 17.70 42.26 -14.50
CA LYS A 44 18.03 42.39 -15.92
C LYS A 44 18.71 41.11 -16.40
N ARG A 45 18.43 40.78 -17.67
CA ARG A 45 19.36 40.16 -18.64
C ARG A 45 19.89 38.75 -18.32
N SER A 46 19.48 37.76 -19.12
CA SER A 46 20.42 37.23 -20.13
C SER A 46 19.65 36.52 -21.24
N SER A 47 19.98 36.90 -22.47
CA SER A 47 19.55 36.32 -23.72
C SER A 47 20.49 35.16 -24.06
N LYS A 48 19.97 33.99 -24.40
CA LYS A 48 20.71 33.07 -25.27
C LYS A 48 19.77 32.25 -26.15
N LYS A 49 19.89 32.56 -27.44
CA LYS A 49 19.34 31.88 -28.62
C LYS A 49 19.85 30.44 -28.69
N ASN A 50 19.01 29.53 -29.15
CA ASN A 50 19.32 28.38 -30.04
C ASN A 50 17.96 27.81 -30.48
N ASN A 51 17.44 28.09 -31.68
CA ASN A 51 17.91 27.83 -33.05
C ASN A 51 17.90 26.33 -33.43
N ARG A 52 17.03 26.03 -34.41
CA ARG A 52 17.04 24.94 -35.41
C ARG A 52 17.02 23.47 -34.91
N ASN A 53 15.93 22.78 -35.21
CA ASN A 53 15.93 21.95 -36.43
C ASN A 53 14.51 21.67 -36.94
N LYS A 54 14.36 21.96 -38.24
CA LYS A 54 13.18 21.84 -39.10
C LYS A 54 13.66 20.96 -40.25
N ILE A 55 13.09 19.77 -40.40
CA ILE A 55 13.31 18.83 -41.51
C ILE A 55 11.89 18.36 -41.87
N ASN A 56 11.26 18.97 -42.89
CA ASN A 56 11.10 18.47 -44.27
C ASN A 56 10.47 17.07 -44.26
N GLU A 57 9.19 16.83 -44.55
CA GLU A 57 8.36 17.25 -45.70
C GLU A 57 9.04 16.99 -47.05
N SER A 58 8.79 15.79 -47.62
CA SER A 58 8.48 15.53 -49.05
C SER A 58 8.88 14.11 -49.46
N HIS A 59 7.93 13.19 -49.64
CA HIS A 59 7.99 12.10 -50.64
C HIS A 59 6.53 11.69 -50.92
N GLN A 60 5.95 12.27 -51.97
CA GLN A 60 5.80 11.69 -53.30
C GLN A 60 4.59 10.75 -53.42
N ALA A 61 3.55 11.33 -54.02
CA ALA A 61 2.37 10.66 -54.54
C ALA A 61 2.77 9.68 -55.66
N GLY A 62 2.41 8.41 -55.48
CA GLY A 62 2.39 7.40 -56.52
C GLY A 62 0.95 6.97 -56.79
N ASN A 63 0.32 7.59 -57.79
CA ASN A 63 -0.96 7.15 -58.34
C ASN A 63 -0.75 5.85 -59.12
N ILE A 64 -1.15 4.71 -58.54
CA ILE A 64 -1.29 3.45 -59.26
C ILE A 64 -2.78 3.16 -59.42
N SER A 65 -3.28 3.40 -60.63
CA SER A 65 -4.61 3.03 -61.10
C SER A 65 -4.85 1.52 -60.97
N LYS A 66 -5.52 1.12 -59.90
CA LYS A 66 -6.02 -0.26 -59.73
C LYS A 66 -7.28 -0.44 -60.58
N LYS A 67 -7.14 -1.23 -61.65
CA LYS A 67 -8.26 -1.79 -62.40
C LYS A 67 -9.15 -2.60 -61.45
N ARG A 68 -10.44 -2.22 -61.38
CA ARG A 68 -11.50 -2.92 -60.67
C ARG A 68 -11.65 -4.34 -61.24
N LEU A 69 -11.23 -5.34 -60.46
CA LEU A 69 -11.67 -6.73 -60.60
C LEU A 69 -13.04 -6.90 -59.90
N PRO A 70 -13.89 -7.81 -60.38
CA PRO A 70 -15.28 -7.92 -59.97
C PRO A 70 -15.41 -8.33 -58.50
N GLN A 71 -16.45 -7.78 -57.85
CA GLN A 71 -16.83 -8.02 -56.46
C GLN A 71 -16.89 -9.51 -56.17
N HIS A 72 -15.95 -9.98 -55.33
CA HIS A 72 -16.03 -11.26 -54.66
C HIS A 72 -17.34 -11.27 -53.86
N VAL A 73 -18.18 -12.26 -54.12
CA VAL A 73 -19.31 -12.62 -53.26
C VAL A 73 -18.72 -12.84 -51.87
N SER A 74 -19.11 -12.00 -50.90
CA SER A 74 -18.67 -12.15 -49.53
C SER A 74 -19.21 -13.48 -49.01
N GLU A 75 -18.35 -14.49 -48.96
CA GLU A 75 -18.61 -15.72 -48.23
C GLU A 75 -19.12 -15.31 -46.85
N ALA A 76 -20.38 -15.65 -46.56
CA ALA A 76 -20.97 -15.43 -45.26
C ALA A 76 -20.11 -16.21 -44.27
N LYS A 77 -19.27 -15.50 -43.53
CA LYS A 77 -18.47 -16.09 -42.46
C LYS A 77 -19.47 -16.77 -41.54
N GLN A 78 -19.43 -18.09 -41.47
CA GLN A 78 -20.25 -18.83 -40.55
C GLN A 78 -19.91 -18.32 -39.15
N ASP A 79 -20.95 -17.94 -38.40
CA ASP A 79 -20.75 -17.52 -37.02
C ASP A 79 -20.12 -18.68 -36.23
N PRO A 80 -19.15 -18.40 -35.35
CA PRO A 80 -18.57 -19.40 -34.49
C PRO A 80 -19.64 -20.21 -33.75
N TRP A 81 -19.40 -21.51 -33.58
CA TRP A 81 -20.42 -22.43 -33.04
C TRP A 81 -20.97 -21.98 -31.68
N TRP A 82 -20.15 -21.40 -30.81
CA TRP A 82 -20.56 -20.94 -29.49
C TRP A 82 -21.49 -19.72 -29.56
N GLN A 83 -21.38 -18.88 -30.59
CA GLN A 83 -22.29 -17.74 -30.77
C GLN A 83 -23.68 -18.17 -31.24
N SER A 84 -23.76 -19.30 -31.94
CA SER A 84 -25.03 -19.87 -32.40
C SER A 84 -25.67 -20.79 -31.36
N SER A 85 -24.89 -21.72 -30.80
CA SER A 85 -25.38 -22.76 -29.89
C SER A 85 -25.59 -22.29 -28.45
N LEU A 86 -24.83 -21.29 -27.99
CA LEU A 86 -24.87 -20.78 -26.61
C LEU A 86 -25.41 -19.34 -26.56
N LYS A 87 -26.31 -18.99 -27.49
CA LYS A 87 -26.79 -17.61 -27.65
C LYS A 87 -27.53 -17.07 -26.42
N ASP A 88 -28.30 -17.94 -25.75
CA ASP A 88 -29.11 -17.60 -24.58
C ASP A 88 -28.39 -17.90 -23.25
N GLU A 89 -27.17 -18.42 -23.31
CA GLU A 89 -26.37 -18.74 -22.13
C GLU A 89 -25.40 -17.60 -21.80
N GLU A 90 -25.30 -17.28 -20.51
CA GLU A 90 -24.43 -16.26 -19.96
C GLU A 90 -23.34 -16.89 -19.10
N CYS A 91 -22.14 -16.30 -19.14
CA CYS A 91 -21.05 -16.74 -18.29
C CYS A 91 -21.39 -16.52 -16.80
N PRO A 92 -21.36 -17.56 -15.94
CA PRO A 92 -21.73 -17.42 -14.52
C PRO A 92 -20.87 -16.42 -13.71
N ILE A 93 -19.67 -16.10 -14.20
CA ILE A 93 -18.71 -15.23 -13.50
C ILE A 93 -18.83 -13.78 -13.99
N THR A 94 -18.83 -13.56 -15.31
CA THR A 94 -18.86 -12.20 -15.90
C THR A 94 -20.27 -11.69 -16.11
N LEU A 95 -21.26 -12.58 -16.17
CA LEU A 95 -22.64 -12.29 -16.59
C LEU A 95 -22.71 -11.71 -18.02
N GLU A 96 -21.68 -11.95 -18.83
CA GLU A 96 -21.66 -11.58 -20.25
C GLU A 96 -22.17 -12.75 -21.10
N PRO A 97 -23.06 -12.50 -22.09
CA PRO A 97 -23.52 -13.52 -23.02
C PRO A 97 -22.36 -14.10 -23.84
N PHE A 98 -22.29 -15.43 -23.99
CA PHE A 98 -21.21 -16.08 -24.75
C PHE A 98 -21.17 -15.64 -26.22
N ALA A 99 -22.31 -15.24 -26.77
CA ALA A 99 -22.41 -14.68 -28.12
C ALA A 99 -21.55 -13.41 -28.32
N THR A 100 -21.30 -12.64 -27.26
CA THR A 100 -20.50 -11.40 -27.33
C THR A 100 -18.99 -11.64 -27.15
N SER A 101 -18.59 -12.82 -26.68
CA SER A 101 -17.17 -13.12 -26.47
C SER A 101 -16.43 -13.32 -27.80
N PRO A 102 -15.24 -12.72 -27.98
CA PRO A 102 -14.44 -12.89 -29.18
C PRO A 102 -13.70 -14.25 -29.24
N TYR A 103 -13.73 -15.04 -28.18
CA TYR A 103 -13.08 -16.35 -28.06
C TYR A 103 -14.08 -17.43 -27.57
N PRO A 104 -13.84 -18.72 -27.87
CA PRO A 104 -14.72 -19.81 -27.45
C PRO A 104 -14.76 -19.94 -25.92
N PRO A 105 -15.89 -20.28 -25.28
CA PRO A 105 -15.91 -20.52 -23.83
C PRO A 105 -15.07 -21.73 -23.42
N PHE A 106 -14.52 -21.69 -22.21
CA PHE A 106 -13.83 -22.80 -21.57
C PHE A 106 -14.84 -23.75 -20.91
N CYS A 107 -14.68 -25.06 -21.15
CA CYS A 107 -15.61 -26.08 -20.65
C CYS A 107 -14.98 -26.91 -19.52
N LEU A 108 -15.64 -26.94 -18.37
CA LEU A 108 -15.39 -27.90 -17.29
C LEU A 108 -16.38 -29.06 -17.41
N SER A 109 -15.89 -30.29 -17.37
CA SER A 109 -16.73 -31.50 -17.34
C SER A 109 -16.79 -32.01 -15.89
N ASP A 110 -17.97 -32.42 -15.43
CA ASP A 110 -18.18 -33.02 -14.11
C ASP A 110 -17.61 -34.46 -13.99
N SER A 111 -16.68 -34.87 -14.86
CA SER A 111 -16.10 -36.21 -14.87
C SER A 111 -15.15 -36.41 -13.68
N ASN A 112 -15.74 -36.57 -12.50
CA ASN A 112 -15.07 -37.14 -11.32
C ASN A 112 -14.85 -38.66 -11.49
N GLU A 113 -15.19 -39.23 -12.65
CA GLU A 113 -14.61 -40.48 -13.09
C GLU A 113 -13.12 -40.24 -13.35
N HIS A 114 -12.33 -40.31 -12.27
CA HIS A 114 -10.89 -40.44 -12.33
C HIS A 114 -10.51 -41.32 -13.52
N HIS A 115 -9.55 -40.84 -14.30
CA HIS A 115 -8.75 -41.59 -15.28
C HIS A 115 -8.02 -42.80 -14.63
N GLY A 116 -8.77 -43.72 -14.03
CA GLY A 116 -8.39 -45.08 -13.77
C GLY A 116 -8.68 -45.85 -15.06
N ILE A 117 -7.62 -46.22 -15.75
CA ILE A 117 -7.55 -46.95 -17.03
C ILE A 117 -8.35 -48.29 -17.07
N TYR A 118 -9.14 -48.62 -16.05
CA TYR A 118 -9.77 -49.94 -15.87
C TYR A 118 -11.26 -49.95 -15.52
N SER A 119 -12.02 -48.85 -15.65
CA SER A 119 -13.48 -48.92 -15.43
C SER A 119 -14.23 -49.27 -16.73
N HIS A 120 -14.17 -50.54 -17.14
CA HIS A 120 -15.01 -51.12 -18.20
C HIS A 120 -16.43 -51.43 -17.69
N VAL A 121 -17.06 -50.50 -16.96
CA VAL A 121 -18.49 -50.63 -16.63
C VAL A 121 -19.27 -49.82 -17.66
N PRO A 122 -20.12 -50.44 -18.50
CA PRO A 122 -20.96 -49.71 -19.44
C PRO A 122 -22.05 -48.93 -18.69
N SER A 123 -21.71 -47.72 -18.24
CA SER A 123 -22.63 -46.75 -17.65
C SER A 123 -23.51 -46.15 -18.74
N ASN A 124 -24.69 -46.72 -18.93
CA ASN A 124 -25.59 -46.38 -20.04
C ASN A 124 -26.32 -45.02 -19.89
N ILE A 125 -26.00 -44.19 -18.88
CA ILE A 125 -26.57 -42.85 -18.67
C ILE A 125 -25.53 -41.97 -17.91
N SER A 126 -24.34 -41.75 -18.47
CA SER A 126 -23.51 -40.63 -17.99
C SER A 126 -24.06 -39.35 -18.59
N THR A 127 -24.80 -38.57 -17.80
CA THR A 127 -25.10 -37.18 -18.14
C THR A 127 -23.81 -36.39 -17.97
N ASP A 128 -22.94 -36.44 -18.97
CA ASP A 128 -21.76 -35.58 -19.03
C ASP A 128 -22.26 -34.13 -19.08
N ARG A 129 -22.24 -33.48 -17.92
CA ARG A 129 -22.67 -32.10 -17.79
C ARG A 129 -21.46 -31.22 -18.04
N HIS A 130 -21.53 -30.48 -19.14
CA HIS A 130 -20.56 -29.48 -19.52
C HIS A 130 -20.96 -28.13 -18.92
N TYR A 131 -20.04 -27.48 -18.21
CA TYR A 131 -20.22 -26.13 -17.70
C TYR A 131 -19.28 -25.19 -18.45
N TYR A 132 -19.86 -24.23 -19.15
CA TYR A 132 -19.14 -23.25 -19.93
C TYR A 132 -18.85 -22.00 -19.10
N PHE A 133 -17.63 -21.47 -19.23
CA PHE A 133 -17.16 -20.26 -18.56
C PHE A 133 -16.34 -19.41 -19.53
N ASP A 134 -16.23 -18.11 -19.26
CA ASP A 134 -15.12 -17.33 -19.78
C ASP A 134 -13.82 -17.81 -19.09
N GLY A 135 -12.89 -18.35 -19.87
CA GLY A 135 -11.64 -18.90 -19.35
C GLY A 135 -10.75 -17.86 -18.65
N PHE A 136 -10.74 -16.59 -19.10
CA PHE A 136 -9.96 -15.54 -18.44
C PHE A 136 -10.56 -15.16 -17.09
N ALA A 137 -11.88 -15.00 -17.06
CA ALA A 137 -12.60 -14.72 -15.82
C ALA A 137 -12.51 -15.88 -14.82
N LEU A 138 -12.60 -17.13 -15.30
CA LEU A 138 -12.45 -18.32 -14.48
C LEU A 138 -11.05 -18.39 -13.87
N ALA A 139 -10.00 -18.24 -14.68
CA ALA A 139 -8.61 -18.24 -14.19
C ALA A 139 -8.37 -17.15 -13.13
N SER A 140 -8.83 -15.93 -13.43
CA SER A 140 -8.72 -14.80 -12.50
C SER A 140 -9.46 -15.06 -11.19
N TYR A 141 -10.67 -15.64 -11.26
CA TYR A 141 -11.48 -15.99 -10.09
C TYR A 141 -10.78 -17.05 -9.22
N LEU A 142 -10.29 -18.13 -9.81
CA LEU A 142 -9.65 -19.25 -9.10
C LEU A 142 -8.40 -18.78 -8.35
N VAL A 143 -7.53 -18.03 -9.04
CA VAL A 143 -6.27 -17.54 -8.47
C VAL A 143 -6.50 -16.43 -7.44
N ALA A 144 -7.40 -15.48 -7.71
CA ALA A 144 -7.68 -14.39 -6.77
C ALA A 144 -8.33 -14.88 -5.47
N ARG A 145 -9.18 -15.92 -5.54
CA ARG A 145 -9.76 -16.55 -4.34
C ARG A 145 -8.82 -17.55 -3.68
N GLY A 146 -7.92 -18.16 -4.44
CA GLY A 146 -7.13 -19.29 -3.99
C GLY A 146 -8.01 -20.48 -3.58
N ILE A 147 -9.14 -20.67 -4.27
CA ILE A 147 -10.07 -21.80 -4.11
C ILE A 147 -10.25 -22.42 -5.48
N PHE A 148 -9.77 -23.65 -5.65
CA PHE A 148 -9.74 -24.36 -6.93
C PHE A 148 -10.92 -25.31 -7.03
N GLU A 149 -12.12 -24.73 -7.06
CA GLU A 149 -13.39 -25.44 -7.17
C GLU A 149 -14.19 -24.85 -8.33
N ASN A 150 -14.99 -25.68 -9.00
CA ASN A 150 -15.96 -25.23 -9.99
C ASN A 150 -16.96 -24.25 -9.32
N PRO A 151 -17.09 -23.00 -9.79
CA PRO A 151 -17.96 -22.00 -9.15
C PRO A 151 -19.43 -22.39 -9.05
N LEU A 152 -19.91 -23.27 -9.94
CA LEU A 152 -21.30 -23.73 -9.97
C LEU A 152 -21.52 -24.99 -9.13
N THR A 153 -20.69 -26.02 -9.32
CA THR A 153 -20.89 -27.33 -8.69
C THR A 153 -20.18 -27.47 -7.35
N ARG A 154 -19.22 -26.57 -7.07
CA ARG A 154 -18.27 -26.65 -5.93
C ARG A 154 -17.42 -27.93 -5.93
N GLN A 155 -17.36 -28.62 -7.06
CA GLN A 155 -16.47 -29.75 -7.22
C GLN A 155 -15.03 -29.26 -7.30
N GLU A 156 -14.13 -29.91 -6.58
CA GLU A 156 -12.70 -29.60 -6.62
C GLU A 156 -12.16 -29.81 -8.04
N LEU A 157 -11.38 -28.85 -8.52
CA LEU A 157 -10.72 -28.93 -9.81
C LEU A 157 -9.46 -29.79 -9.69
N THR A 158 -9.20 -30.61 -10.71
CA THR A 158 -7.97 -31.37 -10.78
C THR A 158 -6.82 -30.50 -11.32
N ILE A 159 -5.58 -30.93 -11.09
CA ILE A 159 -4.40 -30.31 -11.74
C ILE A 159 -4.49 -30.38 -13.26
N VAL A 160 -5.15 -31.42 -13.80
CA VAL A 160 -5.36 -31.58 -15.24
C VAL A 160 -6.27 -30.48 -15.78
N ASP A 161 -7.35 -30.15 -15.06
CA ASP A 161 -8.24 -29.05 -15.43
C ASP A 161 -7.53 -27.69 -15.37
N CYS A 162 -6.69 -27.49 -14.35
CA CYS A 162 -5.89 -26.27 -14.23
C CYS A 162 -4.89 -26.12 -15.38
N ARG A 163 -4.25 -27.21 -15.82
CA ARG A 163 -3.35 -27.21 -17.00
C ARG A 163 -4.09 -26.96 -18.31
N ARG A 164 -5.27 -27.57 -18.49
CA ARG A 164 -6.14 -27.32 -19.64
C ARG A 164 -6.55 -25.85 -19.73
N LEU A 165 -6.82 -25.24 -18.57
CA LEU A 165 -7.13 -23.80 -18.50
C LEU A 165 -5.92 -22.95 -18.90
N ASP A 166 -4.72 -23.26 -18.40
CA ASP A 166 -3.49 -22.57 -18.79
C ASP A 166 -3.18 -22.68 -20.29
N GLU A 167 -3.35 -23.88 -20.88
CA GLU A 167 -3.20 -24.11 -22.32
C GLU A 167 -4.21 -23.28 -23.11
N TYR A 168 -5.48 -23.31 -22.69
CA TYR A 168 -6.54 -22.51 -23.28
C TYR A 168 -6.22 -21.00 -23.24
N LEU A 169 -5.71 -20.49 -22.10
CA LEU A 169 -5.32 -19.09 -21.95
C LEU A 169 -4.16 -18.74 -22.88
N ASN A 170 -3.18 -19.61 -23.06
CA ASN A 170 -2.05 -19.37 -23.95
C ASN A 170 -2.48 -19.25 -25.41
N VAL A 171 -3.42 -20.09 -25.85
CA VAL A 171 -3.97 -20.05 -27.23
C VAL A 171 -4.79 -18.77 -27.46
N HIS A 172 -5.63 -18.37 -26.51
CA HIS A 172 -6.61 -17.30 -26.72
C HIS A 172 -6.18 -15.92 -26.19
N ARG A 173 -5.03 -15.80 -25.51
CA ARG A 173 -4.53 -14.54 -24.95
C ARG A 173 -4.36 -13.44 -25.98
N GLN A 174 -3.88 -13.78 -27.18
CA GLN A 174 -3.60 -12.80 -28.21
C GLN A 174 -4.88 -12.10 -28.72
N GLN A 175 -6.01 -12.83 -28.71
CA GLN A 175 -7.31 -12.30 -29.11
C GLN A 175 -7.91 -11.37 -28.04
N HIS A 176 -7.67 -11.67 -26.77
CA HIS A 176 -8.08 -10.80 -25.66
C HIS A 176 -7.23 -9.52 -25.58
N MET A 177 -5.92 -9.62 -25.84
CA MET A 177 -4.95 -8.52 -25.71
C MET A 177 -4.85 -7.61 -26.94
N SER A 178 -5.55 -7.91 -28.05
CA SER A 178 -5.47 -7.10 -29.28
C SER A 178 -5.95 -5.65 -29.08
N SER A 179 -6.66 -5.36 -27.99
CA SER A 179 -7.21 -4.04 -27.68
C SER A 179 -6.31 -3.17 -26.79
N SER A 180 -5.24 -3.71 -26.18
CA SER A 180 -4.40 -2.94 -25.25
C SER A 180 -2.92 -3.26 -25.41
N ILE A 181 -2.27 -2.46 -26.26
CA ILE A 181 -0.83 -2.44 -26.54
C ILE A 181 -0.03 -2.27 -25.23
N GLU A 182 0.94 -3.17 -25.05
CA GLU A 182 2.08 -3.16 -24.12
C GLU A 182 1.78 -3.16 -22.61
N GLN A 183 2.00 -4.31 -21.96
CA GLN A 183 2.93 -4.43 -20.82
C GLN A 183 2.99 -5.88 -20.34
N ASP A 184 4.21 -6.32 -20.00
CA ASP A 184 4.67 -7.62 -19.48
C ASP A 184 3.85 -8.21 -18.32
N SER A 185 2.56 -8.42 -18.53
CA SER A 185 1.71 -9.14 -17.59
C SER A 185 2.10 -10.60 -17.71
N ARG A 186 2.99 -11.04 -16.82
CA ARG A 186 3.40 -12.43 -16.69
C ARG A 186 2.15 -13.31 -16.75
N ALA A 187 2.21 -14.35 -17.56
CA ALA A 187 1.13 -15.30 -17.69
C ALA A 187 0.70 -15.77 -16.31
N VAL A 188 -0.56 -15.55 -15.96
CA VAL A 188 -1.15 -16.26 -14.83
C VAL A 188 -1.10 -17.75 -15.17
N SER A 189 -0.39 -18.53 -14.35
CA SER A 189 -0.51 -19.99 -14.38
C SER A 189 -1.40 -20.43 -13.23
N VAL A 190 -2.59 -20.92 -13.58
CA VAL A 190 -3.56 -21.51 -12.67
C VAL A 190 -3.00 -22.82 -12.10
N ALA A 191 -2.28 -23.61 -12.91
CA ALA A 191 -1.66 -24.85 -12.45
C ALA A 191 -0.56 -24.61 -11.40
N GLU A 192 0.28 -23.59 -11.58
CA GLU A 192 1.29 -23.21 -10.58
C GLU A 192 0.64 -22.74 -9.28
N ALA A 193 -0.41 -21.90 -9.37
CA ALA A 193 -1.15 -21.43 -8.22
C ALA A 193 -1.84 -22.59 -7.46
N PHE A 194 -2.33 -23.61 -8.17
CA PHE A 194 -2.90 -24.82 -7.59
C PHE A 194 -1.85 -25.63 -6.82
N LEU A 195 -0.67 -25.87 -7.43
CA LEU A 195 0.44 -26.59 -6.77
C LEU A 195 0.94 -25.85 -5.53
N LEU A 196 1.03 -24.52 -5.60
CA LEU A 196 1.34 -23.68 -4.44
C LEU A 196 0.30 -23.87 -3.34
N GLN A 197 -1.00 -23.85 -3.67
CA GLN A 197 -2.05 -24.10 -2.68
C GLN A 197 -1.93 -25.50 -2.05
N GLN A 198 -1.66 -26.54 -2.85
CA GLN A 198 -1.48 -27.91 -2.34
C GLN A 198 -0.25 -28.04 -1.44
N SER A 199 0.89 -27.45 -1.81
CA SER A 199 2.11 -27.49 -0.99
C SER A 199 1.91 -26.91 0.42
N ILE A 200 1.01 -25.94 0.56
CA ILE A 200 0.67 -25.31 1.84
C ILE A 200 -0.23 -26.22 2.69
N GLN A 201 -1.03 -27.08 2.05
CA GLN A 201 -1.89 -28.05 2.74
C GLN A 201 -1.12 -29.27 3.29
N VAL A 202 0.01 -29.64 2.66
CA VAL A 202 0.80 -30.83 3.05
C VAL A 202 1.46 -30.70 4.44
N GLY A 203 1.56 -29.49 5.00
CA GLY A 203 2.12 -29.27 6.34
C GLY A 203 1.16 -29.48 7.52
N THR A 204 -0.13 -29.70 7.29
CA THR A 204 -1.14 -29.83 8.36
C THR A 204 -1.65 -31.25 8.55
N THR A 205 -0.85 -32.26 8.21
CA THR A 205 -1.19 -33.64 8.59
C THR A 205 -1.26 -33.69 10.13
N PRO A 206 -2.38 -34.12 10.71
CA PRO A 206 -2.59 -34.11 12.16
C PRO A 206 -1.69 -35.18 12.80
N SER A 207 -0.43 -34.80 13.02
CA SER A 207 0.48 -35.51 13.90
C SER A 207 -0.11 -35.44 15.31
N SER A 208 -0.79 -36.52 15.69
CA SER A 208 -1.51 -36.73 16.94
C SER A 208 -0.77 -36.21 18.18
N SER A 209 -1.22 -35.11 18.79
CA SER A 209 -1.19 -34.85 20.25
C SER A 209 -1.38 -33.37 20.67
N THR A 210 -1.47 -32.41 19.76
CA THR A 210 -1.55 -30.97 20.12
C THR A 210 -3.00 -30.44 20.16
N PRO A 211 -3.31 -29.46 21.03
CA PRO A 211 -4.68 -28.98 21.27
C PRO A 211 -5.27 -28.26 20.03
N GLN A 212 -6.31 -28.91 19.49
CA GLN A 212 -7.05 -28.66 18.25
C GLN A 212 -7.37 -27.19 17.89
N GLY A 213 -7.54 -26.30 18.89
CA GLY A 213 -8.00 -24.93 18.64
C GLY A 213 -6.92 -23.94 18.16
N GLN A 214 -5.64 -24.16 18.47
CA GLN A 214 -4.57 -23.24 18.07
C GLN A 214 -4.03 -23.54 16.67
N GLU A 215 -4.06 -24.81 16.27
CA GLU A 215 -3.58 -25.25 14.97
C GLU A 215 -4.51 -24.82 13.84
N GLU A 216 -5.83 -24.86 14.06
CA GLU A 216 -6.83 -24.38 13.10
C GLU A 216 -6.72 -22.87 12.87
N ALA A 217 -6.53 -22.08 13.93
CA ALA A 217 -6.30 -20.63 13.81
C ALA A 217 -5.00 -20.31 13.05
N ARG A 218 -3.93 -21.08 13.29
CA ARG A 218 -2.65 -20.94 12.58
C ARG A 218 -2.77 -21.34 11.11
N ALA A 219 -3.45 -22.44 10.81
CA ALA A 219 -3.73 -22.89 9.44
C ALA A 219 -4.58 -21.85 8.69
N GLN A 220 -5.57 -21.24 9.34
CA GLN A 220 -6.39 -20.19 8.73
C GLN A 220 -5.59 -18.91 8.46
N VAL A 221 -4.66 -18.53 9.34
CA VAL A 221 -3.71 -17.42 9.09
C VAL A 221 -2.79 -17.74 7.92
N LEU A 222 -2.22 -18.95 7.86
CA LEU A 222 -1.36 -19.37 6.74
C LEU A 222 -2.12 -19.39 5.41
N ARG A 223 -3.37 -19.87 5.39
CA ARG A 223 -4.24 -19.79 4.20
C ARG A 223 -4.46 -18.35 3.77
N ARG A 224 -4.77 -17.44 4.69
CA ARG A 224 -4.94 -16.00 4.36
C ARG A 224 -3.66 -15.37 3.82
N THR A 225 -2.52 -15.68 4.43
CA THR A 225 -1.21 -15.17 3.99
C THR A 225 -0.85 -15.74 2.62
N ALA A 226 -1.13 -17.01 2.37
CA ALA A 226 -0.94 -17.65 1.08
C ALA A 226 -1.83 -17.03 0.00
N THR A 227 -3.12 -16.85 0.28
CA THR A 227 -4.05 -16.18 -0.65
C THR A 227 -3.60 -14.75 -0.94
N ALA A 228 -3.12 -14.01 0.07
CA ALA A 228 -2.58 -12.66 -0.13
C ALA A 228 -1.29 -12.66 -0.97
N ALA A 229 -0.41 -13.65 -0.77
CA ALA A 229 0.80 -13.82 -1.57
C ALA A 229 0.47 -14.17 -3.02
N LEU A 230 -0.46 -15.11 -3.26
CA LEU A 230 -0.96 -15.45 -4.59
C LEU A 230 -1.62 -14.24 -5.27
N ALA A 231 -2.49 -13.52 -4.57
CA ALA A 231 -3.10 -12.29 -5.09
C ALA A 231 -2.09 -11.17 -5.38
N GLY A 232 -0.94 -11.15 -4.69
CA GLY A 232 0.16 -10.22 -4.95
C GLY A 232 1.10 -10.67 -6.07
N LEU A 233 1.30 -11.97 -6.25
CA LEU A 233 2.09 -12.58 -7.34
C LEU A 233 1.38 -12.43 -8.68
N PHE A 234 0.05 -12.51 -8.67
CA PHE A 234 -0.80 -12.32 -9.83
C PHE A 234 -1.52 -10.98 -9.67
N ASP A 235 -0.84 -9.89 -10.01
CA ASP A 235 -1.33 -8.52 -9.85
C ASP A 235 -2.47 -8.22 -10.87
N TYR A 236 -3.67 -8.76 -10.64
CA TYR A 236 -4.85 -8.59 -11.50
C TYR A 236 -5.39 -7.15 -11.52
N SER A 237 -4.89 -6.27 -10.64
CA SER A 237 -5.54 -4.98 -10.37
C SER A 237 -4.85 -3.75 -10.98
N ARG A 238 -3.77 -3.88 -11.79
CA ARG A 238 -2.90 -2.72 -12.04
C ARG A 238 -2.58 -2.23 -13.46
N PRO A 239 -3.15 -2.69 -14.60
CA PRO A 239 -2.94 -1.94 -15.84
C PRO A 239 -3.60 -0.55 -15.81
N HIS A 240 -4.78 -0.43 -15.16
CA HIS A 240 -5.54 0.83 -15.20
C HIS A 240 -5.09 1.89 -14.18
N GLN A 241 -4.47 1.51 -13.07
CA GLN A 241 -3.98 2.47 -12.07
C GLN A 241 -2.56 2.97 -12.38
N HIS A 242 -1.67 2.10 -12.88
CA HIS A 242 -0.31 2.50 -13.23
C HIS A 242 -0.28 3.41 -14.47
N ARG A 243 -1.09 3.14 -15.51
CA ARG A 243 -1.19 4.02 -16.68
C ARG A 243 -1.67 5.42 -16.31
N ARG A 244 -2.65 5.55 -15.40
CA ARG A 244 -3.07 6.87 -14.89
C ARG A 244 -1.99 7.56 -14.07
N HIS A 245 -1.15 6.83 -13.35
CA HIS A 245 -0.06 7.42 -12.59
C HIS A 245 1.11 7.84 -13.50
N GLN A 246 1.41 7.03 -14.53
CA GLN A 246 2.48 7.27 -15.50
C GLN A 246 2.10 8.35 -16.53
N GLU A 247 0.85 8.39 -17.01
CA GLU A 247 0.31 9.51 -17.80
C GLU A 247 0.26 10.80 -16.96
N ARG A 248 -0.05 10.72 -15.64
CA ARG A 248 0.09 11.86 -14.73
C ARG A 248 1.53 12.32 -14.57
N GLN A 249 2.50 11.41 -14.48
CA GLN A 249 3.92 11.77 -14.36
C GLN A 249 4.49 12.30 -15.69
N ALA A 250 4.08 11.75 -16.83
CA ALA A 250 4.46 12.22 -18.16
C ALA A 250 3.85 13.60 -18.49
N ALA A 251 2.60 13.85 -18.06
CA ALA A 251 1.97 15.16 -18.15
C ALA A 251 2.64 16.18 -17.21
N ASN A 252 3.07 15.78 -16.01
CA ASN A 252 3.81 16.64 -15.09
C ASN A 252 5.21 17.00 -15.63
N ASN A 253 5.92 16.02 -16.22
CA ASN A 253 7.27 16.22 -16.74
C ASN A 253 7.32 17.07 -18.04
N ARG A 254 6.23 17.13 -18.82
CA ARG A 254 6.16 18.02 -19.99
C ARG A 254 5.91 19.49 -19.65
N ILE A 255 5.37 19.80 -18.47
CA ILE A 255 4.99 21.17 -18.10
C ILE A 255 6.09 21.85 -17.26
N PHE A 256 6.91 21.10 -16.52
CA PHE A 256 7.98 21.66 -15.70
C PHE A 256 9.37 21.15 -16.11
N GLY A 257 9.94 21.76 -17.15
CA GLY A 257 11.39 21.75 -17.35
C GLY A 257 12.08 22.59 -16.27
N ARG A 258 12.29 22.06 -15.06
CA ARG A 258 13.23 22.62 -14.09
C ARG A 258 13.62 21.61 -13.00
N ALA A 259 14.91 21.61 -12.69
CA ALA A 259 15.59 20.71 -11.78
C ALA A 259 15.08 20.71 -10.32
N SER A 260 15.29 19.55 -9.69
CA SER A 260 15.65 19.34 -8.28
C SER A 260 14.55 19.15 -7.22
N SER A 261 14.68 17.99 -6.56
CA SER A 261 14.56 17.69 -5.13
C SER A 261 13.24 17.99 -4.41
N GLY A 262 12.54 16.92 -4.04
CA GLY A 262 11.50 16.94 -3.02
C GLY A 262 10.83 15.58 -2.90
N ASN A 263 11.32 14.75 -1.98
CA ASN A 263 10.65 13.54 -1.50
C ASN A 263 9.26 13.90 -0.95
N GLU A 264 8.20 13.36 -1.53
CA GLU A 264 6.94 13.15 -0.82
C GLU A 264 6.46 11.72 -1.07
N ASP A 265 6.48 10.92 0.00
CA ASP A 265 5.92 9.58 0.09
C ASP A 265 4.39 9.62 0.07
N PRO A 266 3.71 8.80 -0.75
CA PRO A 266 2.30 8.53 -0.56
C PRO A 266 2.14 7.50 0.57
N ARG A 267 1.49 7.94 1.65
CA ARG A 267 1.03 7.11 2.77
C ARG A 267 0.33 5.84 2.27
N LEU A 268 1.01 4.70 2.40
CA LEU A 268 0.43 3.36 2.29
C LEU A 268 -0.51 3.08 3.46
N ALA A 269 -1.57 2.34 3.17
CA ALA A 269 -2.60 1.94 4.11
C ALA A 269 -2.08 1.03 5.24
N GLU A 270 -2.77 1.10 6.37
CA GLU A 270 -2.54 0.55 7.71
C GLU A 270 -2.57 -1.00 7.82
N TRP A 271 -2.20 -1.74 6.76
CA TRP A 271 -2.23 -3.22 6.72
C TRP A 271 -0.87 -3.86 6.44
N GLY A 272 0.22 -3.22 6.87
CA GLY A 272 1.58 -3.74 6.72
C GLY A 272 1.81 -5.02 7.52
N LEU A 273 1.90 -6.14 6.80
CA LEU A 273 2.37 -7.43 7.31
C LEU A 273 3.84 -7.33 7.72
N ASP A 274 4.13 -7.53 9.00
CA ASP A 274 5.48 -7.69 9.52
C ASP A 274 5.93 -9.15 9.36
N LEU A 275 6.78 -9.42 8.37
CA LEU A 275 7.40 -10.73 8.12
C LEU A 275 8.72 -10.91 8.91
N SER A 276 9.03 -10.04 9.88
CA SER A 276 10.32 -10.04 10.59
C SER A 276 10.37 -10.99 11.79
N ARG A 277 9.41 -11.90 11.98
CA ARG A 277 9.56 -12.99 12.97
C ARG A 277 10.50 -14.06 12.42
N THR A 278 11.80 -13.81 12.59
CA THR A 278 12.84 -14.83 12.55
C THR A 278 12.49 -15.93 13.53
N ILE A 279 12.18 -17.11 13.01
CA ILE A 279 12.16 -18.36 13.76
C ILE A 279 13.62 -18.66 14.10
N GLU A 280 14.00 -18.51 15.37
CA GLU A 280 15.29 -18.99 15.86
C GLU A 280 15.33 -20.52 15.66
N ALA A 281 16.06 -20.95 14.64
CA ALA A 281 16.31 -22.35 14.37
C ALA A 281 17.13 -22.94 15.51
N ALA A 282 16.63 -24.01 16.12
CA ALA A 282 17.36 -24.78 17.11
C ALA A 282 18.63 -25.37 16.46
N PRO A 283 19.79 -25.31 17.13
CA PRO A 283 21.04 -25.84 16.58
C PRO A 283 20.98 -27.37 16.57
N GLY A 284 20.94 -27.98 15.39
CA GLY A 284 21.12 -29.43 15.25
C GLY A 284 20.39 -30.15 14.13
N GLN A 285 19.57 -29.47 13.31
CA GLN A 285 18.84 -30.11 12.22
C GLN A 285 19.57 -29.91 10.90
N SER A 286 20.18 -30.98 10.39
CA SER A 286 20.92 -31.01 9.12
C SER A 286 20.00 -30.63 7.97
N ASP A 287 20.34 -29.51 7.35
CA ASP A 287 19.71 -28.92 6.18
C ASP A 287 19.97 -29.83 4.96
N HIS A 288 19.02 -30.70 4.63
CA HIS A 288 18.97 -31.34 3.32
C HIS A 288 18.41 -30.34 2.32
N GLY A 289 19.24 -29.35 1.97
CA GLY A 289 18.98 -28.44 0.87
C GLY A 289 18.74 -29.24 -0.40
N TYR A 290 17.59 -29.02 -1.02
CA TYR A 290 17.29 -29.54 -2.35
C TYR A 290 18.40 -29.07 -3.31
N THR A 291 19.26 -30.00 -3.73
CA THR A 291 20.11 -29.82 -4.90
C THR A 291 19.19 -29.72 -6.10
N ILE A 292 19.00 -28.51 -6.62
CA ILE A 292 18.42 -28.31 -7.94
C ILE A 292 19.42 -28.94 -8.91
N VAL A 293 19.05 -30.09 -9.48
CA VAL A 293 19.80 -30.73 -10.56
C VAL A 293 19.42 -29.96 -11.82
N ASP A 294 20.35 -29.19 -12.36
CA ASP A 294 20.17 -28.49 -13.63
C ASP A 294 20.24 -29.51 -14.78
N ASP A 295 19.10 -30.12 -15.12
CA ASP A 295 18.94 -31.05 -16.26
C ASP A 295 19.09 -30.35 -17.64
N GLU A 296 19.47 -29.08 -17.67
CA GLU A 296 19.61 -28.26 -18.88
C GLU A 296 20.74 -28.78 -19.80
N GLU A 297 21.80 -29.38 -19.25
CA GLU A 297 22.93 -29.90 -20.03
C GLU A 297 22.55 -31.17 -20.82
N GLU A 298 21.68 -32.01 -20.26
CA GLU A 298 21.20 -33.22 -20.93
C GLU A 298 20.22 -32.88 -22.07
N ILE A 299 19.39 -31.84 -21.89
CA ILE A 299 18.48 -31.34 -22.94
C ILE A 299 19.28 -30.71 -24.09
N VAL A 300 20.32 -29.93 -23.80
CA VAL A 300 21.17 -29.30 -24.83
C VAL A 300 21.97 -30.36 -25.61
N THR A 301 22.50 -31.37 -24.93
CA THR A 301 23.24 -32.46 -25.60
C THR A 301 22.33 -33.36 -26.44
N ALA A 302 21.08 -33.60 -26.00
CA ALA A 302 20.07 -34.28 -26.80
C ALA A 302 19.70 -33.49 -28.06
N ALA A 303 19.43 -32.19 -27.94
CA ALA A 303 19.12 -31.33 -29.08
C ALA A 303 20.28 -31.23 -30.09
N GLN A 304 21.54 -31.24 -29.62
CA GLN A 304 22.72 -31.27 -30.49
C GLN A 304 22.85 -32.61 -31.23
N ARG A 305 22.51 -33.74 -30.58
CA ARG A 305 22.50 -35.07 -31.22
C ARG A 305 21.43 -35.14 -32.31
N ASP A 306 20.21 -34.69 -32.02
CA ASP A 306 19.11 -34.67 -32.99
C ASP A 306 19.43 -33.77 -34.20
N ALA A 307 20.04 -32.60 -33.97
CA ALA A 307 20.49 -31.72 -35.04
C ALA A 307 21.59 -32.36 -35.90
N TYR A 308 22.50 -33.11 -35.28
CA TYR A 308 23.56 -33.84 -35.99
C TYR A 308 22.99 -34.99 -36.84
N GLU A 309 22.08 -35.78 -36.28
CA GLU A 309 21.39 -36.86 -37.00
C GLU A 309 20.55 -36.32 -38.17
N PHE A 310 19.86 -35.20 -37.97
CA PHE A 310 19.11 -34.53 -39.04
C PHE A 310 20.01 -34.08 -40.20
N VAL A 311 21.17 -33.47 -39.89
CA VAL A 311 22.14 -33.05 -40.91
C VAL A 311 22.74 -34.26 -41.62
N GLN A 312 23.07 -35.34 -40.91
CA GLN A 312 23.55 -36.58 -41.55
C GLN A 312 22.48 -37.20 -42.47
N GLY A 313 21.20 -37.20 -42.07
CA GLY A 313 20.09 -37.68 -42.89
C GLY A 313 19.87 -36.86 -44.17
N GLN A 314 20.08 -35.54 -44.12
CA GLN A 314 19.96 -34.66 -45.29
C GLN A 314 21.17 -34.74 -46.25
N PHE A 315 22.34 -35.20 -45.76
CA PHE A 315 23.54 -35.35 -46.58
C PHE A 315 24.18 -36.75 -46.47
N PRO A 316 23.52 -37.82 -46.96
CA PRO A 316 23.99 -39.21 -46.80
C PRO A 316 25.31 -39.54 -47.50
N ARG A 317 25.87 -38.64 -48.31
CA ARG A 317 27.04 -38.89 -49.16
C ARG A 317 28.35 -38.27 -48.65
N LEU A 318 28.36 -37.63 -47.48
CA LEU A 318 29.57 -37.01 -46.94
C LEU A 318 30.52 -37.99 -46.23
N THR A 319 30.06 -39.19 -45.85
CA THR A 319 30.88 -40.16 -45.10
C THR A 319 31.41 -41.34 -45.91
N ASP A 320 30.84 -41.64 -47.09
CA ASP A 320 31.10 -42.91 -47.79
C ASP A 320 31.73 -42.81 -49.18
N SER A 321 32.34 -41.69 -49.54
CA SER A 321 33.08 -41.61 -50.81
C SER A 321 34.54 -42.02 -50.65
N HIS A 322 34.79 -43.33 -50.66
CA HIS A 322 36.09 -43.92 -51.01
C HIS A 322 36.38 -43.58 -52.50
N VAL A 323 36.82 -42.36 -52.77
CA VAL A 323 37.21 -41.90 -54.11
C VAL A 323 38.68 -42.21 -54.31
N GLU A 324 38.97 -43.43 -54.77
CA GLU A 324 40.21 -43.70 -55.50
C GLU A 324 40.10 -42.99 -56.86
N GLY A 325 40.55 -41.75 -56.93
CA GLY A 325 40.45 -40.92 -58.12
C GLY A 325 41.35 -39.70 -58.01
N THR A 326 42.58 -39.87 -58.48
CA THR A 326 43.65 -38.88 -58.59
C THR A 326 43.26 -37.68 -59.46
N ALA A 327 42.65 -36.67 -58.85
CA ALA A 327 42.67 -35.30 -59.35
C ALA A 327 43.04 -34.40 -58.17
N VAL A 328 44.35 -34.22 -57.97
CA VAL A 328 44.91 -33.27 -57.01
C VAL A 328 44.54 -31.87 -57.50
N HIS A 329 43.34 -31.41 -57.15
CA HIS A 329 43.01 -30.00 -57.22
C HIS A 329 43.95 -29.29 -56.25
N ASN A 330 44.94 -28.60 -56.83
CA ASN A 330 45.87 -27.73 -56.14
C ASN A 330 45.06 -26.55 -55.59
N TYR A 331 44.40 -26.75 -54.44
CA TYR A 331 43.70 -25.69 -53.73
C TYR A 331 44.73 -24.61 -53.41
N ASP A 332 44.48 -23.40 -53.88
CA ASP A 332 45.34 -22.25 -53.69
C ASP A 332 45.57 -22.03 -52.19
N GLU A 333 46.78 -22.34 -51.72
CA GLU A 333 47.21 -22.27 -50.32
C GLU A 333 46.95 -20.87 -49.70
N SER A 334 46.87 -19.85 -50.56
CA SER A 334 46.47 -18.48 -50.21
C SER A 334 45.08 -18.42 -49.58
N ILE A 335 44.09 -19.12 -50.13
CA ILE A 335 42.70 -19.12 -49.65
C ILE A 335 42.63 -19.75 -48.25
N VAL A 336 43.37 -20.83 -48.04
CA VAL A 336 43.44 -21.52 -46.73
C VAL A 336 44.09 -20.63 -45.67
N ARG A 337 45.15 -19.87 -46.03
CA ARG A 337 45.79 -18.91 -45.12
C ARG A 337 44.85 -17.76 -44.75
N THR A 338 44.10 -17.21 -45.72
CA THR A 338 43.11 -16.16 -45.44
C THR A 338 42.00 -16.67 -44.54
N ALA A 339 41.46 -17.87 -44.80
CA ALA A 339 40.42 -18.47 -43.95
C ALA A 339 40.90 -18.68 -42.50
N ARG A 340 42.13 -19.17 -42.31
CA ARG A 340 42.73 -19.31 -40.97
C ARG A 340 42.89 -17.95 -40.27
N SER A 341 43.33 -16.93 -41.00
CA SER A 341 43.48 -15.58 -40.44
C SER A 341 42.14 -14.97 -40.01
N VAL A 342 41.07 -15.17 -40.79
CA VAL A 342 39.73 -14.71 -40.45
C VAL A 342 39.18 -15.46 -39.24
N ALA A 343 39.35 -16.78 -39.20
CA ALA A 343 38.92 -17.60 -38.05
C ALA A 343 39.62 -17.17 -36.75
N LEU A 344 40.93 -16.94 -36.79
CA LEU A 344 41.70 -16.46 -35.64
C LEU A 344 41.26 -15.05 -35.20
N GLN A 345 40.95 -14.17 -36.15
CA GLN A 345 40.43 -12.84 -35.84
C GLN A 345 39.02 -12.90 -35.22
N GLU A 346 38.17 -13.81 -35.68
CA GLU A 346 36.83 -14.01 -35.12
C GLU A 346 36.89 -14.58 -33.71
N GLU A 347 37.77 -15.56 -33.47
CA GLU A 347 38.04 -16.11 -32.14
C GLU A 347 38.51 -15.00 -31.16
N GLN A 348 39.42 -14.14 -31.58
CA GLN A 348 39.83 -12.97 -30.79
C GLN A 348 38.69 -11.96 -30.54
N ARG A 349 37.71 -11.85 -31.44
CA ARG A 349 36.50 -11.02 -31.19
C ARG A 349 35.58 -11.69 -30.18
N ARG A 350 35.40 -13.01 -30.26
CA ARG A 350 34.61 -13.79 -29.29
C ARG A 350 35.20 -13.71 -27.89
N LEU A 351 36.51 -13.84 -27.75
CA LEU A 351 37.21 -13.70 -26.45
C LEU A 351 37.00 -12.30 -25.87
N ARG A 352 37.23 -11.22 -26.64
CA ARG A 352 36.98 -9.84 -26.17
C ARG A 352 35.53 -9.58 -25.80
N HIS A 353 34.58 -10.17 -26.55
CA HIS A 353 33.16 -10.05 -26.25
C HIS A 353 32.80 -10.80 -24.96
N ALA A 354 33.34 -12.01 -24.76
CA ALA A 354 33.16 -12.78 -23.53
C ALA A 354 33.75 -12.05 -22.30
N GLU A 355 34.94 -11.46 -22.43
CA GLU A 355 35.54 -10.63 -21.37
C GLU A 355 34.69 -9.39 -21.06
N ALA A 356 34.14 -8.73 -22.09
CA ALA A 356 33.26 -7.58 -21.89
C ALA A 356 31.96 -7.96 -21.16
N ILE A 357 31.38 -9.13 -21.47
CA ILE A 357 30.21 -9.67 -20.76
C ILE A 357 30.57 -9.98 -19.31
N ALA A 358 31.69 -10.66 -19.06
CA ALA A 358 32.13 -11.00 -17.70
C ALA A 358 32.33 -9.74 -16.83
N LEU A 359 32.95 -8.70 -17.40
CA LEU A 359 33.12 -7.41 -16.71
C LEU A 359 31.80 -6.68 -16.47
N ALA A 360 30.85 -6.75 -17.41
CA ALA A 360 29.50 -6.20 -17.23
C ALA A 360 28.75 -6.93 -16.09
N GLN A 361 28.84 -8.26 -16.02
CA GLN A 361 28.26 -9.06 -14.95
C GLN A 361 28.88 -8.72 -13.59
N GLN A 362 30.20 -8.55 -13.51
CA GLN A 362 30.87 -8.12 -12.27
C GLN A 362 30.39 -6.74 -11.80
N ARG A 363 30.24 -5.78 -12.72
CA ARG A 363 29.69 -4.44 -12.39
C ARG A 363 28.25 -4.52 -11.89
N LEU A 364 27.41 -5.35 -12.51
CA LEU A 364 26.04 -5.55 -12.06
C LEU A 364 26.00 -6.12 -10.64
N ARG A 365 26.81 -7.16 -10.35
CA ARG A 365 26.93 -7.73 -9.00
C ARG A 365 27.38 -6.69 -7.98
N ALA A 366 28.39 -5.88 -8.31
CA ALA A 366 28.86 -4.80 -7.43
C ALA A 366 27.76 -3.75 -7.14
N MET A 367 27.02 -3.31 -8.16
CA MET A 367 25.89 -2.39 -7.98
C MET A 367 24.78 -2.99 -7.13
N THR A 368 24.44 -4.27 -7.32
CA THR A 368 23.40 -4.94 -6.51
C THR A 368 23.80 -5.06 -5.04
N LEU A 369 25.08 -5.35 -4.75
CA LEU A 369 25.60 -5.36 -3.38
C LEU A 369 25.57 -3.98 -2.75
N GLN A 370 25.93 -2.94 -3.51
CA GLN A 370 25.86 -1.55 -3.03
C GLN A 370 24.41 -1.14 -2.70
N GLN A 371 23.45 -1.42 -3.58
CA GLN A 371 22.03 -1.16 -3.30
C GLN A 371 21.52 -1.93 -2.08
N GLN A 372 22.00 -3.16 -1.86
CA GLN A 372 21.66 -3.92 -0.67
C GLN A 372 22.23 -3.28 0.60
N GLN A 373 23.45 -2.76 0.56
CA GLN A 373 24.05 -2.02 1.68
C GLN A 373 23.31 -0.71 1.95
N GLU A 374 22.93 0.03 0.91
CA GLU A 374 22.16 1.27 1.04
C GLU A 374 20.78 1.03 1.66
N ARG A 375 20.07 -0.03 1.24
CA ARG A 375 18.80 -0.42 1.86
C ARG A 375 18.96 -0.79 3.33
N LYS A 376 20.02 -1.53 3.69
CA LYS A 376 20.34 -1.83 5.10
C LYS A 376 20.62 -0.56 5.91
N GLN A 377 21.36 0.39 5.35
CA GLN A 377 21.63 1.68 6.00
C GLN A 377 20.36 2.53 6.15
N GLN A 378 19.46 2.51 5.16
CA GLN A 378 18.17 3.19 5.25
C GLN A 378 17.29 2.57 6.34
N GLN A 379 17.18 1.24 6.39
CA GLN A 379 16.46 0.53 7.45
C GLN A 379 17.01 0.87 8.84
N MET A 380 18.34 0.92 9.01
CA MET A 380 18.95 1.33 10.27
C MET A 380 18.60 2.77 10.65
N LYS A 381 18.62 3.71 9.69
CA LYS A 381 18.23 5.11 9.93
C LYS A 381 16.75 5.26 10.27
N GLU A 382 15.87 4.53 9.58
CA GLU A 382 14.43 4.53 9.86
C GLU A 382 14.14 3.95 11.24
N TRP A 383 14.86 2.88 11.60
CA TRP A 383 14.78 2.27 12.93
C TRP A 383 15.25 3.24 14.02
N GLU A 384 16.40 3.91 13.84
CA GLU A 384 16.89 4.94 14.77
C GLU A 384 15.92 6.12 14.91
N GLN A 385 15.30 6.56 13.81
CA GLN A 385 14.29 7.61 13.83
C GLN A 385 13.01 7.17 14.56
N GLY A 386 12.54 5.95 14.30
CA GLY A 386 11.40 5.36 15.00
C GLY A 386 11.66 5.21 16.49
N HIS A 387 12.85 4.75 16.87
CA HIS A 387 13.28 4.65 18.27
C HIS A 387 13.32 6.03 18.95
N PHE A 388 13.88 7.04 18.28
CA PHE A 388 13.91 8.40 18.80
C PHE A 388 12.50 8.99 19.00
N GLN A 389 11.58 8.76 18.07
CA GLN A 389 10.19 9.19 18.19
C GLN A 389 9.48 8.50 19.36
N TRP A 390 9.65 7.18 19.49
CA TRP A 390 9.10 6.41 20.60
C TRP A 390 9.61 6.91 21.96
N GLU A 391 10.90 7.22 22.09
CA GLU A 391 11.44 7.83 23.31
C GLU A 391 10.84 9.21 23.62
N GLN A 392 10.58 10.03 22.60
CA GLN A 392 9.92 11.33 22.79
C GLN A 392 8.49 11.14 23.29
N GLU A 393 7.71 10.27 22.65
CA GLU A 393 6.34 9.97 23.09
C GLU A 393 6.30 9.40 24.51
N ASN A 394 7.26 8.56 24.89
CA ASN A 394 7.36 8.04 26.25
C ASN A 394 7.69 9.14 27.26
N ARG A 395 8.64 10.03 26.94
CA ARG A 395 8.92 11.22 27.77
C ARG A 395 7.68 12.10 27.94
N GLU A 396 6.92 12.32 26.88
CA GLU A 396 5.67 13.09 26.94
C GLU A 396 4.60 12.38 27.79
N LYS A 397 4.47 11.05 27.69
CA LYS A 397 3.57 10.26 28.54
C LYS A 397 3.97 10.34 30.01
N GLU A 398 5.26 10.23 30.33
CA GLU A 398 5.78 10.39 31.69
C GLU A 398 5.50 11.80 32.24
N ASP A 399 5.72 12.84 31.44
CA ASP A 399 5.41 14.21 31.82
C ASP A 399 3.90 14.44 32.01
N MET A 400 3.04 13.80 31.20
CA MET A 400 1.59 13.81 31.40
C MET A 400 1.18 13.11 32.70
N VAL A 401 1.79 11.97 33.04
CA VAL A 401 1.54 11.26 34.30
C VAL A 401 1.99 12.13 35.49
N ARG A 402 3.17 12.75 35.40
CA ARG A 402 3.67 13.68 36.42
C ARG A 402 2.73 14.87 36.62
N ALA A 403 2.24 15.46 35.53
CA ALA A 403 1.29 16.57 35.59
C ALA A 403 -0.05 16.16 36.24
N ARG A 404 -0.54 14.93 35.99
CA ARG A 404 -1.74 14.40 36.67
C ARG A 404 -1.51 14.25 38.16
N GLN A 405 -0.38 13.68 38.56
CA GLN A 405 0.00 13.54 39.97
C GLN A 405 0.09 14.90 40.68
N GLU A 406 0.63 15.93 40.02
CA GLU A 406 0.70 17.29 40.57
C GLU A 406 -0.70 17.90 40.76
N ILE A 407 -1.61 17.68 39.82
CA ILE A 407 -3.01 18.13 39.93
C ILE A 407 -3.72 17.42 41.09
N ASP A 408 -3.52 16.12 41.25
CA ASP A 408 -4.15 15.34 42.32
C ASP A 408 -3.59 15.72 43.69
N ALA A 409 -2.28 15.90 43.83
CA ALA A 409 -1.65 16.42 45.05
C ALA A 409 -2.18 17.82 45.42
N TRP A 410 -2.33 18.70 44.43
CA TRP A 410 -2.93 20.02 44.64
C TRP A 410 -4.39 19.93 45.10
N ARG A 411 -5.19 19.02 44.52
CA ARG A 411 -6.58 18.79 44.94
C ARG A 411 -6.66 18.31 46.39
N GLU A 412 -5.78 17.39 46.80
CA GLU A 412 -5.69 16.92 48.19
C GLU A 412 -5.35 18.06 49.14
N GLU A 413 -4.40 18.94 48.78
CA GLU A 413 -4.07 20.13 49.57
C GLU A 413 -5.27 21.08 49.73
N GLN A 414 -6.05 21.28 48.66
CA GLN A 414 -7.28 22.09 48.74
C GLN A 414 -8.34 21.44 49.62
N TRP A 415 -8.51 20.12 49.54
CA TRP A 415 -9.42 19.37 50.40
C TRP A 415 -9.05 19.49 51.88
N GLU A 416 -7.75 19.40 52.20
CA GLU A 416 -7.29 19.52 53.58
C GLU A 416 -7.50 20.94 54.13
N LYS A 417 -7.28 21.99 53.31
CA LYS A 417 -7.61 23.38 53.69
C LYS A 417 -9.11 23.56 53.95
N LEU A 418 -9.97 22.99 53.11
CA LEU A 418 -11.42 23.03 53.31
C LEU A 418 -11.82 22.29 54.59
N LYS A 419 -11.20 21.15 54.90
CA LYS A 419 -11.43 20.41 56.13
C LYS A 419 -11.03 21.21 57.37
N GLN A 420 -9.84 21.81 57.38
CA GLN A 420 -9.37 22.67 58.48
C GLN A 420 -10.29 23.88 58.70
N THR A 421 -10.74 24.53 57.62
CA THR A 421 -11.67 25.68 57.73
C THR A 421 -13.05 25.25 58.24
N ALA A 422 -13.57 24.09 57.81
CA ALA A 422 -14.82 23.53 58.33
C ALA A 422 -14.72 23.16 59.82
N GLU A 423 -13.64 22.50 60.24
CA GLU A 423 -13.37 22.19 61.64
C GLU A 423 -13.27 23.46 62.49
N GLY A 424 -12.58 24.49 61.98
CA GLY A 424 -12.52 25.81 62.61
C GLY A 424 -13.88 26.50 62.76
N GLN A 425 -14.76 26.40 61.75
CA GLN A 425 -16.13 26.94 61.83
C GLN A 425 -17.00 26.18 62.84
N VAL A 426 -16.87 24.85 62.92
CA VAL A 426 -17.57 24.04 63.92
C VAL A 426 -17.09 24.41 65.32
N ALA A 427 -15.79 24.59 65.53
CA ALA A 427 -15.24 25.02 66.82
C ALA A 427 -15.76 26.41 67.23
N ARG A 428 -15.77 27.38 66.32
CA ARG A 428 -16.33 28.73 66.56
C ARG A 428 -17.83 28.70 66.86
N SER A 429 -18.59 27.84 66.17
CA SER A 429 -20.03 27.68 66.41
C SER A 429 -20.32 27.07 67.78
N LYS A 430 -19.48 26.14 68.25
CA LYS A 430 -19.57 25.55 69.59
C LYS A 430 -19.25 26.58 70.68
N SER A 431 -18.20 27.39 70.52
CA SER A 431 -17.87 28.45 71.48
C SER A 431 -18.95 29.52 71.54
N ALA A 432 -19.50 29.95 70.39
CA ALA A 432 -20.58 30.92 70.34
C ALA A 432 -21.87 30.42 71.06
N LYS A 433 -22.24 29.14 70.89
CA LYS A 433 -23.36 28.56 71.65
C LYS A 433 -23.11 28.48 73.15
N GLY A 434 -21.88 28.16 73.57
CA GLY A 434 -21.51 28.13 75.00
C GLY A 434 -21.58 29.51 75.66
N GLN A 435 -21.28 30.58 74.91
CA GLN A 435 -21.31 31.95 75.41
C GLN A 435 -22.74 32.52 75.45
N ALA A 436 -23.55 32.26 74.40
CA ALA A 436 -24.97 32.63 74.40
C ALA A 436 -25.79 31.94 75.50
N GLN A 437 -25.39 30.76 75.95
CA GLN A 437 -26.05 30.06 77.07
C GLN A 437 -25.58 30.58 78.45
N LYS A 438 -24.42 31.26 78.52
CA LYS A 438 -23.89 31.86 79.75
C LYS A 438 -24.43 33.28 79.99
N ASP A 439 -24.71 34.02 78.91
CA ASP A 439 -25.22 35.40 78.98
C ASP A 439 -26.76 35.49 79.17
N CYS A 440 -27.46 34.36 79.31
CA CYS A 440 -28.89 34.30 79.66
C CYS A 440 -29.13 33.98 81.15
N SER A 441 -28.11 34.07 82.02
CA SER A 441 -28.26 33.79 83.47
C SER A 441 -27.66 34.87 84.39
N SER A 442 -27.44 36.10 83.92
CA SER A 442 -27.02 37.18 84.83
C SER A 442 -27.51 38.55 84.39
N GLU A 443 -28.78 38.84 84.67
CA GLU A 443 -29.18 40.19 85.07
C GLU A 443 -28.62 40.43 86.48
N SER A 444 -27.58 41.25 86.60
CA SER A 444 -27.60 42.47 87.40
C SER A 444 -26.19 43.01 87.71
N LYS A 445 -26.13 44.35 87.58
CA LYS A 445 -25.26 45.32 88.25
C LYS A 445 -23.86 45.63 87.72
N ASP A 446 -23.78 46.92 87.37
CA ASP A 446 -22.71 47.90 87.61
C ASP A 446 -21.36 47.73 86.92
N GLY A 447 -21.11 48.70 86.02
CA GLY A 447 -20.10 49.71 86.28
C GLY A 447 -18.70 49.49 85.70
N SER A 448 -18.14 50.60 85.24
CA SER A 448 -16.70 50.88 85.09
C SER A 448 -16.01 50.45 83.78
N GLU A 449 -15.81 51.46 82.92
CA GLU A 449 -14.50 52.04 82.56
C GLU A 449 -13.25 51.13 82.67
N VAL A 450 -12.45 51.05 81.59
CA VAL A 450 -10.99 51.32 81.56
C VAL A 450 -10.34 50.72 80.29
N THR A 451 -9.50 51.56 79.68
CA THR A 451 -8.53 51.38 78.59
C THR A 451 -7.47 50.28 78.81
N GLY A 452 -6.85 49.76 77.75
CA GLY A 452 -5.49 49.19 77.89
C GLY A 452 -4.99 48.27 76.76
N ASP A 453 -3.89 48.68 76.15
CA ASP A 453 -2.96 47.92 75.32
C ASP A 453 -2.44 46.61 75.96
N ASN A 454 -2.07 45.62 75.12
CA ASN A 454 -1.00 44.60 75.32
C ASN A 454 -1.07 43.61 74.14
N VAL A 455 -0.09 43.46 73.24
CA VAL A 455 1.33 43.05 73.37
C VAL A 455 1.52 41.77 74.18
N LEU A 456 1.67 40.64 73.48
CA LEU A 456 2.29 39.38 73.93
C LEU A 456 2.49 38.53 72.66
N GLU A 457 3.66 38.53 72.04
CA GLU A 457 4.92 37.90 72.48
C GLU A 457 4.74 36.40 72.75
N ARG A 458 5.13 35.56 71.78
CA ARG A 458 5.43 34.15 72.04
C ARG A 458 6.66 33.71 71.26
N SER A 459 7.77 33.83 71.97
CA SER A 459 9.09 33.31 71.66
C SER A 459 9.13 31.78 71.67
N ILE A 460 9.63 31.18 70.60
CA ILE A 460 10.27 29.85 70.62
C ILE A 460 11.46 29.88 69.64
N SER A 461 12.64 29.68 70.20
CA SER A 461 13.91 29.30 69.56
C SER A 461 14.68 28.48 70.62
N PRO A 462 15.77 27.76 70.33
CA PRO A 462 16.23 27.15 69.06
C PRO A 462 16.65 25.67 69.26
N LEU A 463 16.83 24.89 68.19
CA LEU A 463 17.73 23.74 68.22
C LEU A 463 18.48 23.63 66.90
N GLN A 464 19.80 23.60 67.08
CA GLN A 464 20.87 23.67 66.09
C GLN A 464 20.92 22.42 65.23
N ASP A 465 21.07 22.61 63.92
CA ASP A 465 22.08 21.91 63.13
C ASP A 465 22.25 22.63 61.78
N GLN A 466 23.28 23.48 61.68
CA GLN A 466 23.72 24.09 60.44
C GLN A 466 25.24 24.20 60.43
N SER A 467 25.86 23.45 59.51
CA SER A 467 27.12 23.85 58.90
C SER A 467 27.35 23.12 57.58
N SER A 468 26.47 23.33 56.59
CA SER A 468 26.81 23.03 55.18
C SER A 468 25.96 23.68 54.08
N THR A 469 24.86 24.40 54.36
CA THR A 469 23.83 24.58 53.32
C THR A 469 23.73 25.96 52.64
N ASP A 470 24.50 26.97 53.01
CA ASP A 470 24.33 28.31 52.41
C ASP A 470 24.89 28.44 50.99
N GLU A 471 25.96 27.74 50.65
CA GLU A 471 26.45 27.67 49.27
C GLU A 471 25.52 26.83 48.37
N GLU A 472 24.95 25.75 48.91
CA GLU A 472 24.03 24.89 48.17
C GLU A 472 22.69 25.61 47.91
N ALA A 473 22.19 26.39 48.87
CA ALA A 473 20.99 27.20 48.71
C ALA A 473 21.16 28.29 47.63
N THR A 474 22.34 28.90 47.50
CA THR A 474 22.60 29.90 46.46
C THR A 474 22.78 29.28 45.07
N ASN A 475 23.38 28.08 44.99
CA ASN A 475 23.49 27.33 43.74
C ASN A 475 22.15 26.80 43.23
N ASN A 476 21.28 26.31 44.13
CA ASN A 476 19.92 25.88 43.79
C ASN A 476 19.03 27.04 43.31
N LYS A 477 19.17 28.25 43.88
CA LYS A 477 18.49 29.45 43.38
C LYS A 477 18.94 29.86 41.98
N LYS A 478 20.25 29.74 41.66
CA LYS A 478 20.77 30.01 40.31
C LYS A 478 20.30 28.97 39.29
N ALA A 479 20.30 27.68 39.65
CA ALA A 479 19.84 26.59 38.79
C ALA A 479 18.34 26.71 38.45
N THR A 480 17.50 27.02 39.44
CA THR A 480 16.05 27.21 39.23
C THR A 480 15.73 28.44 38.37
N ALA A 481 16.48 29.54 38.54
CA ALA A 481 16.35 30.72 37.68
C ALA A 481 16.75 30.43 36.23
N ALA A 482 17.83 29.68 36.01
CA ALA A 482 18.26 29.25 34.67
C ALA A 482 17.24 28.32 34.00
N ALA A 483 16.66 27.38 34.76
CA ALA A 483 15.60 26.49 34.27
C ALA A 483 14.33 27.26 33.86
N LYS A 484 13.92 28.26 34.65
CA LYS A 484 12.78 29.15 34.31
C LYS A 484 13.04 29.93 33.01
N ARG A 485 14.26 30.45 32.81
CA ARG A 485 14.64 31.14 31.56
C ARG A 485 14.63 30.22 30.34
N LYS A 486 15.12 28.98 30.46
CA LYS A 486 15.07 27.98 29.39
C LYS A 486 13.63 27.62 29.02
N ARG A 487 12.76 27.36 30.00
CA ARG A 487 11.33 27.08 29.78
C ARG A 487 10.61 28.25 29.10
N ALA A 488 10.89 29.49 29.50
CA ALA A 488 10.31 30.67 28.85
C ALA A 488 10.75 30.82 27.39
N LYS A 489 12.03 30.57 27.09
CA LYS A 489 12.56 30.60 25.71
C LYS A 489 11.93 29.50 24.84
N ALA A 490 11.78 28.29 25.37
CA ALA A 490 11.13 27.17 24.69
C ALA A 490 9.65 27.47 24.38
N ARG A 491 8.90 28.02 25.34
CA ARG A 491 7.50 28.46 25.13
C ARG A 491 7.38 29.52 24.03
N LYS A 492 8.29 30.51 24.01
CA LYS A 492 8.31 31.55 22.96
C LYS A 492 8.64 30.98 21.58
N GLN A 493 9.53 29.99 21.51
CA GLN A 493 9.87 29.30 20.26
C GLN A 493 8.72 28.43 19.76
N ALA A 494 8.05 27.68 20.65
CA ALA A 494 6.86 26.90 20.32
C ALA A 494 5.70 27.77 19.83
N GLN A 495 5.44 28.91 20.49
CA GLN A 495 4.42 29.88 20.03
C GLN A 495 4.76 30.46 18.65
N LYS A 496 6.04 30.76 18.38
CA LYS A 496 6.47 31.23 17.06
C LYS A 496 6.35 30.16 15.97
N ALA A 497 6.61 28.89 16.30
CA ALA A 497 6.43 27.77 15.38
C ALA A 497 4.93 27.54 15.06
N ALA A 498 4.08 27.55 16.08
CA ALA A 498 2.62 27.44 15.93
C ALA A 498 2.04 28.59 15.08
N ALA A 499 2.50 29.83 15.31
CA ALA A 499 2.08 30.98 14.52
C ALA A 499 2.51 30.86 13.04
N ARG A 500 3.70 30.32 12.75
CA ARG A 500 4.14 30.05 11.37
C ARG A 500 3.31 28.96 10.69
N ALA A 501 3.03 27.87 11.40
CA ALA A 501 2.19 26.78 10.89
C ALA A 501 0.76 27.26 10.58
N ALA A 502 0.19 28.13 11.42
CA ALA A 502 -1.13 28.73 11.17
C ALA A 502 -1.16 29.64 9.92
N ILE A 503 -0.09 30.40 9.68
CA ILE A 503 0.04 31.24 8.47
C ILE A 503 0.18 30.36 7.22
N GLU A 504 0.98 29.28 7.28
CA GLU A 504 1.15 28.37 6.14
C GLU A 504 -0.14 27.62 5.81
N ALA A 505 -0.89 27.16 6.82
CA ALA A 505 -2.21 26.54 6.63
C ALA A 505 -3.18 27.50 5.94
N LYS A 506 -3.23 28.76 6.40
CA LYS A 506 -4.06 29.79 5.77
C LYS A 506 -3.64 30.05 4.30
N GLN A 507 -2.34 30.09 4.01
CA GLN A 507 -1.85 30.25 2.63
C GLN A 507 -2.24 29.06 1.73
N LYS A 508 -2.24 27.83 2.26
CA LYS A 508 -2.69 26.64 1.50
C LYS A 508 -4.20 26.70 1.22
N ASP A 509 -5.00 27.12 2.18
CA ASP A 509 -6.44 27.29 2.00
C ASP A 509 -6.77 28.41 1.00
N ASP A 510 -6.10 29.56 1.12
CA ASP A 510 -6.25 30.67 0.17
C ASP A 510 -5.81 30.27 -1.25
N ALA A 511 -4.75 29.46 -1.39
CA ALA A 511 -4.30 28.92 -2.68
C ALA A 511 -5.31 27.91 -3.27
N LEU A 512 -5.93 27.06 -2.44
CA LEU A 512 -6.99 26.16 -2.87
C LEU A 512 -8.24 26.93 -3.32
N ILE A 513 -8.62 27.98 -2.60
CA ILE A 513 -9.73 28.86 -3.00
C ILE A 513 -9.41 29.57 -4.31
N ALA A 514 -8.20 30.14 -4.44
CA ALA A 514 -7.76 30.79 -5.68
C ALA A 514 -7.77 29.82 -6.87
N ARG A 515 -7.33 28.57 -6.68
CA ARG A 515 -7.38 27.53 -7.72
C ARG A 515 -8.81 27.15 -8.09
N LYS A 516 -9.72 27.05 -7.11
CA LYS A 516 -11.16 26.84 -7.37
C LYS A 516 -11.78 28.01 -8.14
N VAL A 517 -11.45 29.25 -7.81
CA VAL A 517 -11.95 30.44 -8.52
C VAL A 517 -11.37 30.55 -9.93
N ALA A 518 -10.09 30.18 -10.12
CA ALA A 518 -9.43 30.20 -11.42
C ALA A 518 -9.90 29.09 -12.36
N SER A 519 -10.49 28.00 -11.84
CA SER A 519 -11.04 26.95 -12.69
C SER A 519 -12.23 27.47 -13.50
N ALA A 520 -12.05 27.56 -14.82
CA ALA A 520 -13.06 28.09 -15.75
C ALA A 520 -14.34 27.22 -15.80
N SER A 521 -14.23 25.94 -15.47
CA SER A 521 -15.36 25.01 -15.40
C SER A 521 -15.89 24.89 -13.98
N ARG A 522 -17.15 25.30 -13.77
CA ARG A 522 -17.89 25.06 -12.52
C ARG A 522 -18.60 23.71 -12.58
N CYS A 523 -18.69 23.05 -11.42
CA CYS A 523 -19.48 21.82 -11.29
C CYS A 523 -20.95 22.12 -11.59
N ALA A 524 -21.57 21.36 -12.50
CA ALA A 524 -22.96 21.58 -12.88
C ALA A 524 -23.98 21.33 -11.75
N ALA A 525 -23.60 20.60 -10.70
CA ALA A 525 -24.48 20.32 -9.56
C ALA A 525 -24.31 21.31 -8.40
N CYS A 526 -23.08 21.55 -7.93
CA CYS A 526 -22.84 22.41 -6.75
C CYS A 526 -22.43 23.84 -7.09
N GLY A 527 -22.15 24.16 -8.36
CA GLY A 527 -21.74 25.50 -8.80
C GLY A 527 -20.32 25.92 -8.38
N GLU A 528 -19.63 25.13 -7.55
CA GLU A 528 -18.24 25.39 -7.16
C GLU A 528 -17.26 24.94 -8.26
N GLY A 529 -16.15 25.69 -8.41
CA GLY A 529 -15.09 25.41 -9.39
C GLY A 529 -14.47 24.02 -9.23
N MET A 530 -14.12 23.39 -10.34
CA MET A 530 -13.53 22.05 -10.37
C MET A 530 -12.00 22.06 -10.35
N LEU A 531 -11.41 21.18 -9.54
CA LEU A 531 -9.97 20.91 -9.55
C LEU A 531 -9.64 19.85 -10.62
N ASP A 532 -9.28 20.30 -11.84
CA ASP A 532 -8.57 19.65 -12.96
C ASP A 532 -8.94 18.21 -13.42
N ALA A 533 -9.83 17.49 -12.76
CA ALA A 533 -10.22 16.11 -13.10
C ALA A 533 -11.69 15.83 -12.71
N GLY A 534 -12.61 16.60 -13.29
CA GLY A 534 -14.05 16.38 -13.11
C GLY A 534 -14.55 15.10 -13.79
N PHE A 535 -15.59 14.49 -13.22
CA PHE A 535 -16.36 13.43 -13.87
C PHE A 535 -17.28 14.04 -14.92
N GLU A 536 -17.25 13.54 -16.14
CA GLU A 536 -18.16 13.96 -17.20
C GLU A 536 -19.36 13.00 -17.29
N LYS A 537 -20.57 13.53 -17.28
CA LYS A 537 -21.80 12.76 -17.47
C LYS A 537 -22.79 13.63 -18.26
N PHE A 538 -23.26 13.14 -19.40
CA PHE A 538 -24.18 13.88 -20.29
C PHE A 538 -23.64 15.25 -20.75
N GLY A 539 -22.33 15.36 -21.03
CA GLY A 539 -21.69 16.62 -21.44
C GLY A 539 -21.57 17.68 -20.35
N LEU A 540 -21.99 17.37 -19.12
CA LEU A 540 -21.81 18.20 -17.93
C LEU A 540 -20.68 17.65 -17.07
N LYS A 541 -19.89 18.54 -16.46
CA LYS A 541 -18.76 18.16 -15.61
C LYS A 541 -19.09 18.34 -14.13
N PHE A 542 -18.66 17.37 -13.32
CA PHE A 542 -18.97 17.28 -11.90
C PHE A 542 -17.71 17.12 -11.04
N CYS A 543 -17.66 17.81 -9.89
CA CYS A 543 -16.52 17.75 -8.97
C CYS A 543 -16.42 16.42 -8.20
N SER A 544 -17.50 15.63 -8.17
CA SER A 544 -17.54 14.32 -7.51
C SER A 544 -18.63 13.44 -8.11
N THR A 545 -18.53 12.13 -7.88
CA THR A 545 -19.56 11.15 -8.24
C THR A 545 -20.91 11.42 -7.57
N LYS A 546 -20.91 11.99 -6.35
CA LYS A 546 -22.13 12.42 -5.65
C LYS A 546 -22.84 13.56 -6.42
N CYS A 547 -22.08 14.55 -6.87
CA CYS A 547 -22.61 15.63 -7.71
C CYS A 547 -23.16 15.13 -9.05
N ALA A 548 -22.48 14.16 -9.68
CA ALA A 548 -22.95 13.55 -10.93
C ALA A 548 -24.24 12.71 -10.77
N ARG A 549 -24.51 12.20 -9.56
CA ARG A 549 -25.75 11.49 -9.22
C ARG A 549 -26.89 12.45 -8.86
N ALA A 550 -26.58 13.55 -8.17
CA ALA A 550 -27.56 14.54 -7.74
C ALA A 550 -28.04 15.45 -8.89
N ALA A 551 -27.25 15.57 -9.96
CA ALA A 551 -27.61 16.37 -11.12
C ALA A 551 -28.80 15.77 -11.87
N LYS A 552 -29.90 16.53 -11.93
CA LYS A 552 -31.06 16.18 -12.75
C LYS A 552 -30.70 16.34 -14.24
N PRO A 553 -30.98 15.35 -15.10
CA PRO A 553 -30.74 15.50 -16.53
C PRO A 553 -31.52 16.71 -17.07
N PRO A 554 -30.91 17.57 -17.89
CA PRO A 554 -31.61 18.69 -18.51
C PRO A 554 -32.68 18.13 -19.46
N GLY A 555 -33.96 18.35 -19.14
CA GLY A 555 -35.10 17.93 -19.98
C GLY A 555 -36.07 16.91 -19.39
N LEU A 556 -36.02 16.64 -18.08
CA LEU A 556 -37.01 15.82 -17.34
C LEU A 556 -37.69 16.59 -16.21
#